data_AF-A0A962VJ59-F1
#
_entry.id   AF-A0A962VJ59-F1
#
_cell.length_a   1.000
_cell.length_b   1.000
_cell.length_c   1.000
_cell.angle_alpha   90.00
_cell.angle_beta   90.00
_cell.angle_gamma   90.00
#
_symmetry.space_group_name_H-M   'P 1'
#
loop_
_entity.id
_entity.type
_entity.pdbx_description
1 polymer ?
#
loop_
_entity_poly.entity_id
_entity_poly.type
_entity_poly.pdbx_seq_one_letter_code
_entity_poly.pdbx_strand_id
1 'polypeptide(L)'
;IVVEHDEDAIRAAEHVIDMGPGAGVHGGQVVAQGTPAQIEAADDSLTGQYLSGRRRIAVPAQRKPVQSERCLWLKGARGNNLKTIDVAIPLGLMTCVTGVSGSGKSTLINDTLYRYVAREINQASEAPAPLDVLEGLEAIDKVVNIDQSPIGRTPRSNPATYTGLFGPLRELFAGTQEARSRGYTAGRFSFNVKGGRCEACQGDGMIKVEMHFLPDVYVACDVCKGQRYNRETLDIRYKGKNIFEVLDLTVEDALPFFSAVPTVARRLQT
;
A
#
# COMPACT_ATOMS: atom_id res chain seq x y z
N ILE A 1 9.46 0.55 -25.33
CA ILE A 1 8.28 0.12 -24.55
C ILE A 1 8.34 0.84 -23.22
N VAL A 2 7.31 1.63 -22.89
CA VAL A 2 7.22 2.41 -21.66
C VAL A 2 5.86 2.09 -21.02
N VAL A 3 5.83 1.94 -19.69
CA VAL A 3 4.58 1.79 -18.93
C VAL A 3 4.29 3.12 -18.27
N GLU A 4 3.20 3.77 -18.68
CA GLU A 4 2.86 5.13 -18.26
C GLU A 4 1.35 5.29 -18.04
N HIS A 5 1.02 6.32 -17.26
CA HIS A 5 -0.36 6.72 -16.95
C HIS A 5 -0.60 8.21 -17.24
N ASP A 6 0.46 8.96 -17.55
CA ASP A 6 0.40 10.38 -17.91
C ASP A 6 -0.25 10.60 -19.28
N GLU A 7 -1.20 11.52 -19.34
CA GLU A 7 -1.98 11.80 -20.57
C GLU A 7 -1.09 12.32 -21.71
N ASP A 8 -0.19 13.26 -21.42
CA ASP A 8 0.65 13.88 -22.45
C ASP A 8 1.62 12.84 -23.05
N ALA A 9 2.20 11.98 -22.20
CA ALA A 9 3.03 10.86 -22.64
C ALA A 9 2.25 9.89 -23.54
N ILE A 10 1.01 9.54 -23.17
CA ILE A 10 0.15 8.65 -23.97
C ILE A 10 -0.17 9.29 -25.32
N ARG A 11 -0.52 10.58 -25.34
CA ARG A 11 -0.85 11.32 -26.57
C ARG A 11 0.36 11.49 -27.51
N ALA A 12 1.56 11.56 -26.96
CA ALA A 12 2.80 11.66 -27.75
C ALA A 12 3.30 10.32 -28.31
N ALA A 13 2.73 9.19 -27.87
CA ALA A 13 3.16 7.87 -28.29
C ALA A 13 2.78 7.58 -29.76
N GLU A 14 3.69 6.94 -30.49
CA GLU A 14 3.42 6.44 -31.85
C GLU A 14 2.46 5.24 -31.82
N HIS A 15 2.53 4.45 -30.75
CA HIS A 15 1.70 3.27 -30.54
C HIS A 15 1.44 3.06 -29.06
N VAL A 16 0.20 2.75 -28.73
CA VAL A 16 -0.33 2.53 -27.38
C VAL A 16 -0.97 1.14 -27.34
N ILE A 17 -0.70 0.41 -26.26
CA ILE A 17 -1.33 -0.88 -25.95
C ILE A 17 -2.06 -0.69 -24.62
N ASP A 18 -3.39 -0.76 -24.65
CA ASP A 18 -4.23 -0.65 -23.47
C ASP A 18 -4.54 -2.03 -22.89
N MET A 19 -4.14 -2.25 -21.64
CA MET A 19 -4.31 -3.50 -20.92
C MET A 19 -5.51 -3.41 -19.99
N GLY A 20 -6.34 -4.45 -19.93
CA GLY A 20 -7.53 -4.45 -19.09
C GLY A 20 -8.38 -5.72 -19.22
N PRO A 21 -9.72 -5.62 -19.08
CA PRO A 21 -10.50 -4.42 -18.74
C PRO A 21 -10.40 -3.99 -17.27
N GLY A 22 -9.93 -4.87 -16.38
CA GLY A 22 -9.69 -4.59 -14.96
C GLY A 22 -8.26 -4.93 -14.53
N ALA A 23 -8.04 -4.96 -13.21
CA ALA A 23 -6.77 -5.36 -12.61
C ALA A 23 -6.85 -6.81 -12.06
N GLY A 24 -5.68 -7.42 -11.81
CA GLY A 24 -5.61 -8.77 -11.24
C GLY A 24 -6.25 -9.82 -12.15
N VAL A 25 -7.12 -10.66 -11.59
CA VAL A 25 -7.81 -11.73 -12.32
C VAL A 25 -8.78 -11.22 -13.39
N HIS A 26 -9.19 -9.95 -13.31
CA HIS A 26 -10.08 -9.30 -14.28
C HIS A 26 -9.34 -8.57 -15.40
N GLY A 27 -8.00 -8.67 -15.42
CA GLY A 27 -7.13 -8.04 -16.41
C GLY A 27 -6.42 -9.04 -17.32
N GLY A 28 -5.26 -8.65 -17.83
CA GLY A 28 -4.37 -9.54 -18.61
C GLY A 28 -4.76 -9.68 -20.08
N GLN A 29 -5.65 -8.83 -20.58
CA GLN A 29 -6.06 -8.81 -21.98
C GLN A 29 -5.67 -7.48 -22.63
N VAL A 30 -5.37 -7.52 -23.93
CA VAL A 30 -5.22 -6.30 -24.74
C VAL A 30 -6.62 -5.84 -25.14
N VAL A 31 -7.09 -4.74 -24.55
CA VAL A 31 -8.43 -4.20 -24.79
C VAL A 31 -8.45 -3.39 -26.09
N ALA A 32 -7.40 -2.60 -26.32
CA ALA A 32 -7.21 -1.84 -27.54
C ALA A 32 -5.71 -1.69 -27.81
N GLN A 33 -5.33 -1.60 -29.09
CA GLN A 33 -3.96 -1.30 -29.50
C GLN A 33 -3.97 -0.47 -30.79
N GLY A 34 -3.08 0.51 -30.89
CA GLY A 34 -3.03 1.41 -32.05
C GLY A 34 -2.41 2.75 -31.73
N THR A 35 -2.69 3.75 -32.56
CA THR A 35 -2.36 5.14 -32.29
C THR A 35 -3.21 5.70 -31.13
N PRO A 36 -2.80 6.78 -30.45
CA PRO A 36 -3.60 7.40 -29.39
C PRO A 36 -5.03 7.74 -29.82
N ALA A 37 -5.22 8.21 -31.06
CA ALA A 37 -6.55 8.49 -31.62
C ALA A 37 -7.42 7.23 -31.77
N GLN A 38 -6.82 6.08 -32.09
CA GLN A 38 -7.54 4.80 -32.15
C GLN A 38 -7.91 4.29 -30.76
N ILE A 39 -7.05 4.48 -29.75
CA ILE A 39 -7.38 4.17 -28.35
C ILE A 39 -8.52 5.06 -27.86
N GLU A 40 -8.46 6.37 -28.14
CA GLU A 40 -9.49 7.33 -27.74
C GLU A 40 -10.89 6.98 -28.31
N ALA A 41 -10.91 6.50 -29.56
CA ALA A 41 -12.13 6.05 -30.24
C ALA A 41 -12.63 4.65 -29.83
N ALA A 42 -11.82 3.87 -29.11
CA ALA A 42 -12.22 2.54 -28.67
C ALA A 42 -13.20 2.63 -27.48
N ASP A 43 -14.39 2.04 -27.62
CA ASP A 43 -15.41 2.10 -26.58
C ASP A 43 -15.08 1.23 -25.37
N ASP A 44 -14.45 0.08 -25.58
CA ASP A 44 -14.09 -0.85 -24.51
C ASP A 44 -12.85 -0.41 -23.71
N SER A 45 -12.06 0.54 -24.25
CA SER A 45 -10.86 1.07 -23.58
C SER A 45 -11.22 2.05 -22.48
N LEU A 46 -10.94 1.69 -21.22
CA LEU A 46 -11.10 2.60 -20.09
C LEU A 46 -10.19 3.82 -20.25
N THR A 47 -8.96 3.61 -20.71
CA THR A 47 -8.00 4.68 -21.03
C THR A 47 -8.59 5.61 -22.11
N GLY A 48 -9.12 5.06 -23.20
CA GLY A 48 -9.78 5.81 -24.27
C GLY A 48 -10.99 6.63 -23.80
N GLN A 49 -11.78 6.09 -22.86
CA GLN A 49 -12.89 6.82 -22.24
C GLN A 49 -12.42 8.04 -21.45
N TYR A 50 -11.26 7.99 -20.78
CA TYR A 50 -10.67 9.16 -20.12
C TYR A 50 -10.05 10.15 -21.11
N LEU A 51 -9.31 9.67 -22.12
CA LEU A 51 -8.69 10.52 -23.14
C LEU A 51 -9.72 11.31 -23.94
N SER A 52 -10.87 10.70 -24.25
CA SER A 52 -11.99 11.35 -24.97
C SER A 52 -12.84 12.26 -24.08
N GLY A 53 -12.63 12.25 -22.76
CA GLY A 53 -13.45 12.97 -21.80
C GLY A 53 -14.84 12.36 -21.55
N ARG A 54 -15.15 11.18 -22.12
CA ARG A 54 -16.37 10.41 -21.81
C ARG A 54 -16.43 10.06 -20.32
N ARG A 55 -15.28 9.78 -19.73
CA ARG A 55 -15.05 9.76 -18.28
C ARG A 55 -14.12 10.90 -17.90
N ARG A 56 -14.31 11.43 -16.70
CA ARG A 56 -13.48 12.51 -16.15
C ARG A 56 -13.49 12.48 -14.63
N ILE A 57 -12.41 12.95 -14.03
CA ILE A 57 -12.35 13.17 -12.58
C ILE A 57 -13.21 14.41 -12.26
N ALA A 58 -14.24 14.23 -11.44
CA ALA A 58 -15.15 15.31 -11.09
C ALA A 58 -14.43 16.36 -10.21
N VAL A 59 -14.53 17.63 -10.60
CA VAL A 59 -14.06 18.75 -9.78
C VAL A 59 -15.16 19.12 -8.78
N PRO A 60 -14.87 19.17 -7.45
CA PRO A 60 -15.87 19.56 -6.47
C PRO A 60 -16.44 20.95 -6.75
N ALA A 61 -17.78 21.06 -6.79
CA ALA A 61 -18.48 22.32 -7.05
C ALA A 61 -18.29 23.36 -5.93
N GLN A 62 -18.03 22.90 -4.71
CA GLN A 62 -17.76 23.74 -3.55
C GLN A 62 -16.48 23.26 -2.86
N ARG A 63 -15.68 24.23 -2.40
CA ARG A 63 -14.49 23.99 -1.58
C ARG A 63 -14.76 24.48 -0.17
N LYS A 64 -14.31 23.72 0.83
CA LYS A 64 -14.38 24.16 2.23
C LYS A 64 -13.52 25.42 2.40
N PRO A 65 -14.04 26.49 3.02
CA PRO A 65 -13.27 27.71 3.24
C PRO A 65 -12.13 27.45 4.22
N VAL A 66 -11.05 28.22 4.09
CA VAL A 66 -9.93 28.20 5.04
C VAL A 66 -10.37 28.83 6.36
N GLN A 67 -10.05 28.15 7.46
CA GLN A 67 -10.25 28.61 8.83
C GLN A 67 -8.91 29.06 9.38
N SER A 68 -8.71 30.37 9.56
CA SER A 68 -7.44 30.97 9.99
C SER A 68 -6.95 30.45 11.34
N GLU A 69 -7.89 30.13 12.22
CA GLU A 69 -7.70 29.60 13.56
C GLU A 69 -7.34 28.12 13.59
N ARG A 70 -7.35 27.45 12.43
CA ARG A 70 -6.98 26.03 12.29
C ARG A 70 -5.90 25.87 11.24
N CYS A 71 -4.74 26.45 11.52
CA CYS A 71 -3.57 26.38 10.65
C CYS A 71 -2.33 25.95 11.44
N LEU A 72 -1.49 25.14 10.81
CA LEU A 72 -0.10 24.99 11.21
C LEU A 72 0.72 26.11 10.56
N TRP A 73 1.40 26.91 11.36
CA TRP A 73 2.26 27.99 10.87
C TRP A 73 3.71 27.59 10.99
N LEU A 74 4.36 27.38 9.85
CA LEU A 74 5.80 27.17 9.78
C LEU A 74 6.44 28.54 9.57
N LYS A 75 7.23 29.00 10.53
CA LYS A 75 7.94 30.28 10.45
C LYS A 75 9.44 30.07 10.32
N GLY A 76 10.06 30.73 9.34
CA GLY A 76 11.50 30.71 9.11
C GLY A 76 12.05 29.37 8.60
N ALA A 77 11.27 28.62 7.81
CA ALA A 77 11.71 27.35 7.25
C ALA A 77 12.86 27.58 6.24
N ARG A 78 14.04 26.99 6.52
CA ARG A 78 15.29 27.30 5.79
C ARG A 78 16.16 26.08 5.49
N GLY A 79 15.57 24.88 5.50
CA GLY A 79 16.25 23.66 5.06
C GLY A 79 16.63 23.69 3.57
N ASN A 80 17.80 23.14 3.24
CA ASN A 80 18.32 23.03 1.87
C ASN A 80 18.22 24.35 1.07
N ASN A 81 17.38 24.39 0.03
CA ASN A 81 17.23 25.56 -0.84
C ASN A 81 16.07 26.49 -0.45
N LEU A 82 15.37 26.23 0.66
CA LEU A 82 14.31 27.12 1.16
C LEU A 82 14.89 28.48 1.56
N LYS A 83 14.22 29.55 1.14
CA LYS A 83 14.68 30.94 1.32
C LYS A 83 14.09 31.61 2.55
N THR A 84 14.17 30.93 3.70
CA THR A 84 13.59 31.38 4.98
C THR A 84 12.13 31.79 4.80
N ILE A 85 11.28 30.79 4.55
CA ILE A 85 9.88 31.01 4.19
C ILE A 85 8.95 30.83 5.40
N ASP A 86 7.88 31.61 5.40
CA ASP A 86 6.74 31.45 6.30
C ASP A 86 5.57 30.88 5.51
N VAL A 87 4.93 29.82 6.02
CA VAL A 87 3.77 29.20 5.36
C VAL A 87 2.75 28.70 6.36
N ALA A 88 1.47 28.95 6.06
CA ALA A 88 0.34 28.39 6.77
C ALA A 88 -0.19 27.14 6.05
N ILE A 89 -0.41 26.06 6.79
CA ILE A 89 -1.05 24.84 6.30
C ILE A 89 -2.39 24.69 7.02
N PRO A 90 -3.52 24.89 6.32
CA PRO A 90 -4.83 24.78 6.95
C PRO A 90 -5.18 23.32 7.26
N LEU A 91 -5.78 23.13 8.43
CA LEU A 91 -6.20 21.84 8.96
C LEU A 91 -7.66 21.55 8.60
N GLY A 92 -8.00 20.26 8.50
CA GLY A 92 -9.34 19.82 8.10
C GLY A 92 -9.67 20.00 6.61
N LEU A 93 -8.66 20.36 5.80
CA LEU A 93 -8.75 20.54 4.36
C LEU A 93 -7.84 19.54 3.62
N MET A 94 -8.18 19.27 2.35
CA MET A 94 -7.27 18.59 1.42
C MET A 94 -6.29 19.63 0.87
N THR A 95 -5.09 19.68 1.43
CA THR A 95 -4.05 20.63 1.06
C THR A 95 -3.05 19.99 0.10
N CYS A 96 -2.85 20.59 -1.07
CA CYS A 96 -1.87 20.13 -2.06
C CYS A 96 -0.66 21.07 -2.09
N VAL A 97 0.54 20.50 -2.03
CA VAL A 97 1.80 21.24 -2.16
C VAL A 97 2.40 20.94 -3.53
N THR A 98 2.39 21.94 -4.40
CA THR A 98 2.76 21.80 -5.82
C THR A 98 4.00 22.62 -6.19
N GLY A 99 4.55 22.39 -7.38
CA GLY A 99 5.75 23.08 -7.89
C GLY A 99 6.69 22.14 -8.65
N VAL A 100 7.63 22.70 -9.39
CA VAL A 100 8.60 21.95 -10.21
C VAL A 100 9.54 21.06 -9.38
N SER A 101 10.13 20.03 -9.99
CA SER A 101 11.15 19.22 -9.31
C SER A 101 12.30 20.11 -8.81
N GLY A 102 12.80 19.85 -7.61
CA GLY A 102 13.84 20.67 -6.97
C GLY A 102 13.35 21.98 -6.33
N SER A 103 12.06 22.33 -6.39
CA SER A 103 11.55 23.57 -5.79
C SER A 103 11.53 23.62 -4.25
N GLY A 104 11.92 22.52 -3.58
CA GLY A 104 11.96 22.43 -2.11
C GLY A 104 10.72 21.82 -1.45
N LYS A 105 9.75 21.27 -2.20
CA LYS A 105 8.52 20.65 -1.65
C LYS A 105 8.80 19.56 -0.62
N SER A 106 9.67 18.60 -0.96
CA SER A 106 10.02 17.49 -0.05
C SER A 106 10.76 18.00 1.18
N THR A 107 11.59 19.05 1.03
CA THR A 107 12.25 19.67 2.18
C THR A 107 11.27 20.37 3.11
N LEU A 108 10.30 21.10 2.55
CA LEU A 108 9.27 21.75 3.34
C LEU A 108 8.37 20.74 4.08
N ILE A 109 7.90 19.71 3.37
CA ILE A 109 6.88 18.80 3.92
C ILE A 109 7.50 17.61 4.66
N ASN A 110 8.46 16.91 4.06
CA ASN A 110 8.99 15.68 4.65
C ASN A 110 10.11 15.99 5.65
N ASP A 111 11.12 16.76 5.21
CA ASP A 111 12.30 17.00 6.04
C ASP A 111 12.06 18.03 7.15
N THR A 112 11.14 18.99 6.96
CA THR A 112 10.82 20.03 7.95
C THR A 112 9.54 19.67 8.70
N LEU A 113 8.36 19.82 8.07
CA LEU A 113 7.07 19.68 8.76
C LEU A 113 6.88 18.32 9.42
N TYR A 114 6.96 17.25 8.62
CA TYR A 114 6.69 15.90 9.09
C TYR A 114 7.65 15.51 10.21
N ARG A 115 8.97 15.68 10.00
CA ARG A 115 9.96 15.36 11.03
C ARG A 115 9.79 16.18 12.30
N TYR A 116 9.44 17.47 12.18
CA TYR A 116 9.21 18.31 13.35
C TYR A 116 8.02 17.78 14.15
N VAL A 117 6.86 17.60 13.50
CA VAL A 117 5.65 17.11 14.16
C VAL A 117 5.85 15.67 14.68
N ALA A 118 6.55 14.80 13.94
CA ALA A 118 6.82 13.43 14.35
C ALA A 118 7.76 13.39 15.57
N ARG A 119 8.73 14.29 15.67
CA ARG A 119 9.60 14.40 16.84
C ARG A 119 8.81 14.86 18.07
N GLU A 120 8.00 15.91 17.93
CA GLU A 120 7.26 16.50 19.06
C GLU A 120 6.09 15.62 19.52
N ILE A 121 5.31 15.04 18.59
CA ILE A 121 4.09 14.30 18.91
C ILE A 121 4.35 12.79 18.95
N ASN A 122 5.04 12.23 17.95
CA ASN A 122 5.24 10.78 17.85
C ASN A 122 6.51 10.28 18.57
N GLN A 123 7.30 11.17 19.20
CA GLN A 123 8.59 10.87 19.83
C GLN A 123 9.61 10.25 18.86
N ALA A 124 9.57 10.64 17.59
CA ALA A 124 10.54 10.20 16.59
C ALA A 124 11.95 10.76 16.87
N SER A 125 12.98 10.01 16.48
CA SER A 125 14.38 10.37 16.70
C SER A 125 14.99 11.23 15.57
N GLU A 126 14.30 11.36 14.45
CA GLU A 126 14.80 12.13 13.30
C GLU A 126 14.79 13.64 13.57
N ALA A 127 15.91 14.29 13.26
CA ALA A 127 16.01 15.74 13.39
C ALA A 127 15.31 16.44 12.21
N PRO A 128 14.41 17.41 12.48
CA PRO A 128 13.83 18.23 11.42
C PRO A 128 14.88 19.15 10.81
N ALA A 129 14.66 19.50 9.54
CA ALA A 129 15.40 20.58 8.90
C ALA A 129 15.12 21.93 9.62
N PRO A 130 16.03 22.92 9.50
CA PRO A 130 15.92 24.17 10.25
C PRO A 130 14.58 24.92 10.03
N LEU A 131 13.93 25.23 11.15
CA LEU A 131 12.68 25.97 11.30
C LEU A 131 12.80 26.83 12.57
N ASP A 132 12.29 28.07 12.55
CA ASP A 132 12.33 28.91 13.76
C ASP A 132 11.22 28.55 14.73
N VAL A 133 9.97 28.50 14.25
CA VAL A 133 8.79 28.21 15.07
C VAL A 133 7.78 27.42 14.25
N LEU A 134 7.14 26.44 14.90
CA LEU A 134 5.90 25.81 14.43
C LEU A 134 4.76 26.16 15.40
N GLU A 135 3.73 26.87 14.93
CA GLU A 135 2.53 27.19 15.73
C GLU A 135 1.33 26.36 15.28
N GLY A 136 0.34 26.16 16.17
CA GLY A 136 -0.88 25.39 15.88
C GLY A 136 -0.75 23.87 16.10
N LEU A 137 0.34 23.43 16.74
CA LEU A 137 0.61 22.01 16.98
C LEU A 137 -0.42 21.37 17.93
N GLU A 138 -1.01 22.16 18.83
CA GLU A 138 -2.06 21.77 19.77
C GLU A 138 -3.34 21.27 19.10
N ALA A 139 -3.52 21.56 17.81
CA ALA A 139 -4.67 21.10 17.02
C ALA A 139 -4.52 19.67 16.47
N ILE A 140 -3.38 19.01 16.71
CA ILE A 140 -3.03 17.69 16.16
C ILE A 140 -2.57 16.76 17.29
N ASP A 141 -3.03 15.50 17.23
CA ASP A 141 -2.68 14.43 18.18
C ASP A 141 -1.73 13.39 17.57
N LYS A 142 -1.62 13.33 16.25
CA LYS A 142 -0.75 12.41 15.52
C LYS A 142 -0.43 12.92 14.12
N VAL A 143 0.78 12.63 13.65
CA VAL A 143 1.14 12.74 12.22
C VAL A 143 1.43 11.37 11.62
N VAL A 144 0.99 11.15 10.39
CA VAL A 144 1.26 9.92 9.63
C VAL A 144 1.81 10.31 8.27
N ASN A 145 2.99 9.81 7.92
CA ASN A 145 3.53 9.87 6.58
C ASN A 145 3.21 8.57 5.85
N ILE A 146 2.52 8.67 4.71
CA ILE A 146 2.27 7.55 3.80
C ILE A 146 3.15 7.79 2.58
N ASP A 147 4.21 6.99 2.45
CA ASP A 147 5.20 7.13 1.39
C ASP A 147 5.16 5.95 0.39
N GLN A 148 6.09 5.98 -0.58
CA GLN A 148 6.25 4.93 -1.57
C GLN A 148 7.31 3.89 -1.18
N SER A 149 7.74 3.88 0.08
CA SER A 149 8.69 2.86 0.53
C SER A 149 8.04 1.47 0.51
N PRO A 150 8.78 0.40 0.19
CA PRO A 150 8.22 -0.93 0.21
C PRO A 150 7.67 -1.29 1.60
N ILE A 151 6.46 -1.84 1.64
CA ILE A 151 5.77 -2.33 2.85
C ILE A 151 6.70 -3.20 3.73
N GLY A 152 7.57 -3.98 3.09
CA GLY A 152 8.71 -4.61 3.74
C GLY A 152 9.69 -5.11 2.70
N ARG A 153 10.89 -5.46 3.18
CA ARG A 153 12.00 -5.93 2.32
C ARG A 153 12.14 -7.46 2.28
N THR A 154 11.18 -8.18 2.85
CA THR A 154 11.22 -9.64 2.97
C THR A 154 9.93 -10.27 2.47
N PRO A 155 9.96 -11.53 1.98
CA PRO A 155 8.76 -12.26 1.56
C PRO A 155 7.70 -12.45 2.67
N ARG A 156 8.06 -12.17 3.93
CA ARG A 156 7.17 -12.21 5.09
C ARG A 156 6.21 -11.03 5.16
N SER A 157 6.52 -9.94 4.47
CA SER A 157 5.69 -8.74 4.43
C SER A 157 4.71 -8.84 3.27
N ASN A 158 3.43 -8.87 3.59
CA ASN A 158 2.33 -8.92 2.64
C ASN A 158 1.16 -8.06 3.14
N PRO A 159 0.14 -7.77 2.31
CA PRO A 159 -0.99 -6.92 2.70
C PRO A 159 -1.69 -7.39 3.98
N ALA A 160 -1.82 -8.70 4.21
CA ALA A 160 -2.46 -9.24 5.41
C ALA A 160 -1.64 -8.95 6.68
N THR A 161 -0.32 -9.02 6.62
CA THR A 161 0.55 -8.67 7.76
C THR A 161 0.59 -7.16 8.01
N TYR A 162 0.66 -6.35 6.96
CA TYR A 162 0.80 -4.90 7.06
C TYR A 162 -0.46 -4.21 7.61
N THR A 163 -1.64 -4.63 7.14
CA THR A 163 -2.94 -4.17 7.64
C THR A 163 -3.31 -4.79 9.00
N GLY A 164 -2.47 -5.68 9.52
CA GLY A 164 -2.70 -6.47 10.73
C GLY A 164 -3.80 -7.53 10.60
N LEU A 165 -4.39 -7.72 9.43
CA LEU A 165 -5.43 -8.72 9.15
C LEU A 165 -5.00 -10.15 9.53
N PHE A 166 -3.70 -10.45 9.43
CA PHE A 166 -3.16 -11.76 9.71
C PHE A 166 -3.34 -12.21 11.17
N GLY A 167 -3.43 -11.28 12.14
CA GLY A 167 -3.73 -11.61 13.54
C GLY A 167 -5.09 -12.30 13.71
N PRO A 168 -6.19 -11.60 13.39
CA PRO A 168 -7.54 -12.17 13.41
C PRO A 168 -7.69 -13.48 12.62
N LEU A 169 -7.03 -13.60 11.46
CA LEU A 169 -7.05 -14.86 10.69
C LEU A 169 -6.44 -16.03 11.48
N ARG A 170 -5.30 -15.84 12.13
CA ARG A 170 -4.66 -16.90 12.93
C ARG A 170 -5.49 -17.31 14.14
N GLU A 171 -6.14 -16.34 14.78
CA GLU A 171 -7.06 -16.59 15.89
C GLU A 171 -8.27 -17.40 15.44
N LEU A 172 -8.83 -17.08 14.27
CA LEU A 172 -9.92 -17.82 13.66
C LEU A 172 -9.57 -19.29 13.43
N PHE A 173 -8.39 -19.56 12.85
CA PHE A 173 -7.91 -20.93 12.61
C PHE A 173 -7.65 -21.70 13.92
N ALA A 174 -7.05 -21.05 14.92
CA ALA A 174 -6.88 -21.62 16.26
C ALA A 174 -8.22 -21.90 16.96
N GLY A 175 -9.28 -21.19 16.59
CA GLY A 175 -10.63 -21.39 17.09
C GLY A 175 -11.36 -22.62 16.54
N THR A 176 -10.86 -23.25 15.46
CA THR A 176 -11.48 -24.44 14.86
C THR A 176 -11.43 -25.64 15.81
N GLN A 177 -12.43 -26.54 15.72
CA GLN A 177 -12.50 -27.72 16.59
C GLN A 177 -11.26 -28.61 16.44
N GLU A 178 -10.78 -28.79 15.21
CA GLU A 178 -9.61 -29.60 14.91
C GLU A 178 -8.31 -28.96 15.42
N ALA A 179 -8.15 -27.63 15.31
CA ALA A 179 -7.01 -26.96 15.92
C ALA A 179 -7.01 -27.13 17.44
N ARG A 180 -8.18 -26.98 18.08
CA ARG A 180 -8.34 -27.15 19.53
C ARG A 180 -8.02 -28.58 19.99
N SER A 181 -8.47 -29.60 19.26
CA SER A 181 -8.19 -31.01 19.62
C SER A 181 -6.70 -31.35 19.49
N ARG A 182 -5.99 -30.72 18.55
CA ARG A 182 -4.53 -30.86 18.39
C ARG A 182 -3.70 -29.90 19.27
N GLY A 183 -4.35 -29.08 20.11
CA GLY A 183 -3.68 -28.10 20.97
C GLY A 183 -3.01 -26.94 20.22
N TYR A 184 -3.44 -26.65 18.99
CA TYR A 184 -2.86 -25.59 18.17
C TYR A 184 -3.40 -24.21 18.57
N THR A 185 -2.47 -23.29 18.80
CA THR A 185 -2.77 -21.88 19.09
C THR A 185 -2.55 -21.01 17.84
N ALA A 186 -2.86 -19.72 17.93
CA ALA A 186 -2.62 -18.76 16.84
C ALA A 186 -1.14 -18.69 16.41
N GLY A 187 -0.20 -19.14 17.25
CA GLY A 187 1.21 -19.27 16.91
C GLY A 187 1.49 -20.34 15.85
N ARG A 188 0.74 -21.45 15.85
CA ARG A 188 0.89 -22.53 14.85
C ARG A 188 0.64 -22.00 13.44
N PHE A 189 -0.33 -21.10 13.27
CA PHE A 189 -0.71 -20.52 11.99
C PHE A 189 0.12 -19.30 11.58
N SER A 190 1.18 -18.97 12.33
CA SER A 190 2.11 -17.90 11.96
C SER A 190 3.30 -18.47 11.20
N PHE A 191 3.52 -18.02 9.96
CA PHE A 191 4.72 -18.36 9.20
C PHE A 191 6.00 -17.68 9.76
N ASN A 192 5.86 -16.72 10.67
CA ASN A 192 7.00 -15.98 11.25
C ASN A 192 7.67 -16.68 12.44
N VAL A 193 7.04 -17.70 13.02
CA VAL A 193 7.52 -18.38 14.23
C VAL A 193 7.65 -19.88 14.00
N LYS A 194 8.55 -20.53 14.76
CA LYS A 194 8.69 -21.99 14.74
C LYS A 194 7.39 -22.66 15.22
N GLY A 195 7.10 -23.84 14.67
CA GLY A 195 5.96 -24.66 15.07
C GLY A 195 5.19 -25.18 13.87
N GLY A 196 4.44 -24.30 13.18
CA GLY A 196 3.63 -24.69 12.02
C GLY A 196 4.17 -24.27 10.65
N ARG A 197 5.18 -23.40 10.62
CA ARG A 197 5.82 -22.98 9.37
C ARG A 197 6.63 -24.13 8.73
N CYS A 198 6.96 -23.97 7.46
CA CYS A 198 7.95 -24.81 6.80
C CYS A 198 9.34 -24.44 7.31
N GLU A 199 10.05 -25.39 7.92
CA GLU A 199 11.40 -25.16 8.45
C GLU A 199 12.47 -25.06 7.35
N ALA A 200 12.24 -25.63 6.16
CA ALA A 200 13.21 -25.55 5.06
C ALA A 200 13.40 -24.10 4.56
N CYS A 201 12.31 -23.34 4.41
CA CYS A 201 12.35 -21.93 4.02
C CYS A 201 12.13 -20.98 5.21
N GLN A 202 12.10 -21.49 6.44
CA GLN A 202 11.83 -20.71 7.65
C GLN A 202 10.55 -19.84 7.56
N GLY A 203 9.54 -20.32 6.81
CA GLY A 203 8.25 -19.66 6.59
C GLY A 203 8.21 -18.64 5.44
N ASP A 204 9.30 -18.41 4.71
CA ASP A 204 9.32 -17.44 3.60
C ASP A 204 8.54 -17.95 2.38
N GLY A 205 8.42 -19.26 2.23
CA GLY A 205 7.83 -19.92 1.05
C GLY A 205 8.76 -19.91 -0.17
N MET A 206 9.83 -19.14 -0.11
CA MET A 206 10.84 -19.00 -1.16
C MET A 206 12.24 -19.19 -0.57
N ILE A 207 13.19 -19.56 -1.42
CA ILE A 207 14.61 -19.62 -1.13
C ILE A 207 15.30 -18.54 -1.94
N LYS A 208 16.12 -17.73 -1.28
CA LYS A 208 16.94 -16.71 -1.94
C LYS A 208 18.16 -17.40 -2.54
N VAL A 209 18.36 -17.22 -3.85
CA VAL A 209 19.53 -17.68 -4.58
C VAL A 209 20.41 -16.47 -4.83
N GLU A 210 21.60 -16.47 -4.23
CA GLU A 210 22.56 -15.39 -4.40
C GLU A 210 23.22 -15.48 -5.78
N MET A 211 23.22 -14.35 -6.48
CA MET A 211 23.74 -14.25 -7.83
C MET A 211 24.94 -13.30 -7.82
N HIS A 212 26.07 -13.72 -8.39
CA HIS A 212 27.32 -12.95 -8.29
C HIS A 212 27.29 -11.60 -9.02
N PHE A 213 26.55 -11.51 -10.12
CA PHE A 213 26.54 -10.34 -11.02
C PHE A 213 25.13 -9.85 -11.37
N LEU A 214 24.10 -10.55 -10.90
CA LEU A 214 22.70 -10.20 -11.12
C LEU A 214 22.04 -9.96 -9.77
N PRO A 215 20.90 -9.24 -9.73
CA PRO A 215 20.08 -9.18 -8.53
C PRO A 215 19.72 -10.60 -8.06
N ASP A 216 19.75 -10.81 -6.75
CA ASP A 216 19.36 -12.08 -6.15
C ASP A 216 17.95 -12.48 -6.59
N VAL A 217 17.76 -13.76 -6.87
CA VAL A 217 16.48 -14.30 -7.31
C VAL A 217 15.85 -15.13 -6.21
N TYR A 218 14.52 -15.12 -6.14
CA TYR A 218 13.76 -15.94 -5.22
C TYR A 218 13.12 -17.08 -5.97
N VAL A 219 13.40 -18.32 -5.56
CA VAL A 219 12.78 -19.52 -6.11
C VAL A 219 11.80 -20.12 -5.11
N ALA A 220 10.75 -20.77 -5.58
CA ALA A 220 9.80 -21.43 -4.68
C ALA A 220 10.51 -22.51 -3.84
N CYS A 221 10.17 -22.61 -2.56
CA CYS A 221 10.75 -23.62 -1.69
C CYS A 221 10.34 -25.03 -2.14
N ASP A 222 11.30 -25.93 -2.31
CA ASP A 222 11.02 -27.29 -2.80
C ASP A 222 10.25 -28.18 -1.83
N VAL A 223 10.26 -27.85 -0.54
CA VAL A 223 9.62 -28.66 0.50
C VAL A 223 8.14 -28.30 0.65
N CYS A 224 7.81 -27.02 0.82
CA CYS A 224 6.42 -26.56 0.96
C CYS A 224 5.79 -26.09 -0.35
N LYS A 225 6.54 -26.07 -1.46
CA LYS A 225 6.08 -25.59 -2.78
C LYS A 225 5.43 -24.21 -2.71
N GLY A 226 6.03 -23.29 -1.95
CA GLY A 226 5.51 -21.93 -1.77
C GLY A 226 4.52 -21.75 -0.62
N GLN A 227 4.01 -22.83 -0.03
CA GLN A 227 2.89 -22.77 0.92
C GLN A 227 3.24 -22.21 2.30
N ARG A 228 4.53 -22.03 2.62
CA ARG A 228 5.05 -21.45 3.88
C ARG A 228 4.82 -22.27 5.16
N TYR A 229 4.00 -23.32 5.12
CA TYR A 229 3.64 -24.14 6.27
C TYR A 229 4.03 -25.61 6.09
N ASN A 230 4.09 -26.36 7.20
CA ASN A 230 4.18 -27.82 7.17
C ASN A 230 2.81 -28.46 6.93
N ARG A 231 2.81 -29.73 6.54
CA ARG A 231 1.60 -30.47 6.16
C ARG A 231 0.56 -30.49 7.28
N GLU A 232 0.99 -30.73 8.51
CA GLU A 232 0.09 -30.87 9.67
C GLU A 232 -0.65 -29.56 10.00
N THR A 233 -0.06 -28.41 9.67
CA THR A 233 -0.72 -27.10 9.84
C THR A 233 -1.75 -26.86 8.74
N LEU A 234 -1.47 -27.32 7.52
CA LEU A 234 -2.37 -27.18 6.37
C LEU A 234 -3.53 -28.16 6.37
N ASP A 235 -3.50 -29.18 7.23
CA ASP A 235 -4.66 -30.05 7.48
C ASP A 235 -5.84 -29.29 8.11
N ILE A 236 -5.56 -28.24 8.90
CA ILE A 236 -6.60 -27.47 9.57
C ILE A 236 -7.33 -26.58 8.57
N ARG A 237 -8.65 -26.76 8.48
CA ARG A 237 -9.51 -26.03 7.55
C ARG A 237 -10.55 -25.17 8.26
N TYR A 238 -10.79 -23.99 7.71
CA TYR A 238 -11.93 -23.14 8.03
C TYR A 238 -12.79 -22.98 6.78
N LYS A 239 -14.08 -23.32 6.85
CA LYS A 239 -14.99 -23.36 5.69
C LYS A 239 -14.39 -24.06 4.46
N GLY A 240 -13.72 -25.18 4.68
CA GLY A 240 -13.09 -25.99 3.63
C GLY A 240 -11.72 -25.49 3.14
N LYS A 241 -11.24 -24.31 3.54
CA LYS A 241 -9.93 -23.77 3.15
C LYS A 241 -8.92 -23.80 4.29
N ASN A 242 -7.68 -24.17 4.01
CA ASN A 242 -6.58 -24.05 4.96
C ASN A 242 -6.01 -22.62 5.02
N ILE A 243 -5.08 -22.35 5.94
CA ILE A 243 -4.55 -21.00 6.15
C ILE A 243 -3.80 -20.45 4.92
N PHE A 244 -3.12 -21.31 4.15
CA PHE A 244 -2.45 -20.91 2.91
C PHE A 244 -3.49 -20.55 1.83
N GLU A 245 -4.47 -21.42 1.61
CA GLU A 245 -5.55 -21.19 0.63
C GLU A 245 -6.37 -19.93 0.95
N VAL A 246 -6.47 -19.54 2.23
CA VAL A 246 -7.08 -18.28 2.66
C VAL A 246 -6.19 -17.08 2.33
N LEU A 247 -4.88 -17.19 2.53
CA LEU A 247 -3.92 -16.13 2.20
C LEU A 247 -3.72 -15.95 0.70
N ASP A 248 -4.09 -16.96 -0.10
CA ASP A 248 -4.03 -16.95 -1.57
C ASP A 248 -5.32 -16.37 -2.21
N LEU A 249 -6.35 -16.07 -1.41
CA LEU A 249 -7.54 -15.39 -1.91
C LEU A 249 -7.23 -13.95 -2.31
N THR A 250 -7.90 -13.49 -3.37
CA THR A 250 -7.99 -12.06 -3.64
C THR A 250 -8.76 -11.35 -2.52
N VAL A 251 -8.54 -10.05 -2.34
CA VAL A 251 -9.32 -9.26 -1.36
C VAL A 251 -10.81 -9.30 -1.69
N GLU A 252 -11.16 -9.28 -2.98
CA GLU A 252 -12.52 -9.39 -3.50
C GLU A 252 -13.18 -10.72 -3.10
N ASP A 253 -12.45 -11.85 -3.18
CA ASP A 253 -12.97 -13.17 -2.77
C ASP A 253 -12.97 -13.35 -1.24
N ALA A 254 -12.00 -12.76 -0.55
CA ALA A 254 -11.87 -12.86 0.90
C ALA A 254 -13.00 -12.14 1.63
N LEU A 255 -13.45 -10.99 1.13
CA LEU A 255 -14.52 -10.20 1.75
C LEU A 255 -15.84 -10.99 1.94
N PRO A 256 -16.45 -11.60 0.91
CA PRO A 256 -17.66 -12.40 1.08
C PRO A 256 -17.38 -13.66 1.91
N PHE A 257 -16.19 -14.29 1.77
CA PHE A 257 -15.82 -15.48 2.54
C PHE A 257 -15.80 -15.21 4.05
N PHE A 258 -15.32 -14.03 4.46
CA PHE A 258 -15.23 -13.59 5.86
C PHE A 258 -16.33 -12.63 6.31
N SER A 259 -17.38 -12.42 5.51
CA SER A 259 -18.52 -11.54 5.83
C SER A 259 -19.13 -11.78 7.23
N ALA A 260 -19.18 -13.04 7.68
CA ALA A 260 -19.67 -13.44 9.00
C ALA A 260 -18.67 -13.22 10.15
N VAL A 261 -17.47 -12.72 9.88
CA VAL A 261 -16.41 -12.47 10.87
C VAL A 261 -16.06 -10.97 10.85
N PRO A 262 -16.75 -10.13 11.64
CA PRO A 262 -16.63 -8.67 11.55
C PRO A 262 -15.21 -8.13 11.73
N THR A 263 -14.41 -8.77 12.59
CA THR A 263 -13.01 -8.39 12.86
C THR A 263 -12.10 -8.54 11.65
N VAL A 264 -12.45 -9.45 10.72
CA VAL A 264 -11.76 -9.70 9.46
C VAL A 264 -12.39 -8.87 8.35
N ALA A 265 -13.71 -8.94 8.19
CA ALA A 265 -14.46 -8.26 7.12
C ALA A 265 -14.21 -6.74 7.09
N ARG A 266 -14.20 -6.07 8.26
CA ARG A 266 -13.98 -4.62 8.35
C ARG A 266 -12.61 -4.17 7.79
N ARG A 267 -11.60 -5.05 7.81
CA ARG A 267 -10.26 -4.76 7.27
C ARG A 267 -10.12 -5.10 5.79
N LEU A 268 -11.06 -5.86 5.24
CA LEU A 268 -11.12 -6.22 3.82
C LEU A 268 -12.03 -5.27 3.03
N GLN A 269 -12.90 -4.52 3.70
CA GLN A 269 -13.70 -3.47 3.06
C GLN A 269 -12.77 -2.35 2.59
N THR A 270 -12.75 -2.14 1.28
CA THR A 270 -12.04 -1.09 0.55
C THR A 270 -13.00 -0.02 0.08
#